data_AF-A0A7M1Q0K9-F1
#
_entry.id   AF-A0A7M1Q0K9-F1
#
_cell.length_a   1.000
_cell.length_b   1.000
_cell.length_c   1.000
_cell.angle_alpha   90.00
_cell.angle_beta   90.00
_cell.angle_gamma   90.00
#
_symmetry.space_group_name_H-M   'P 1'
#
loop_
_entity.id
_entity.type
_entity.pdbx_description
1 polymer ?
#
loop_
_entity_poly.entity_id
_entity_poly.type
_entity_poly.pdbx_seq_one_letter_code
_entity_poly.pdbx_strand_id
1 'polypeptide(L)'
;MNLKQYTLISALACKDKDIENWIHNFLCGEGNNKPFSDGLKLFDRHYIGPIKMPLNMFERCCGFEEKMKFAISKKGFETNVNTMISAIKNGWDVPPLIINY
;
A
#
# COMPACT_ATOMS: atom_id res chain seq x y z
N MET A 1 -11.66 18.94 11.33
CA MET A 1 -10.50 18.02 11.27
C MET A 1 -10.53 17.43 9.88
N ASN A 2 -9.53 17.72 9.03
CA ASN A 2 -9.50 17.15 7.68
C ASN A 2 -9.17 15.66 7.85
N LEU A 3 -10.17 14.78 7.73
CA LEU A 3 -9.95 13.34 7.78
C LEU A 3 -9.00 12.99 6.63
N LYS A 4 -7.81 12.46 6.94
CA LYS A 4 -6.92 11.91 5.90
C LYS A 4 -7.73 10.91 5.09
N GLN A 5 -7.81 11.14 3.78
CA GLN A 5 -8.83 10.49 2.95
C GLN A 5 -8.47 9.04 2.62
N TYR A 6 -7.18 8.72 2.57
CA TYR A 6 -6.68 7.40 2.20
C TYR A 6 -5.89 6.78 3.36
N THR A 7 -6.58 6.03 4.20
CA THR A 7 -6.01 5.34 5.36
C THR A 7 -6.61 3.94 5.51
N LEU A 8 -6.12 3.11 6.43
CA LEU A 8 -6.76 1.82 6.71
C LEU A 8 -8.19 2.01 7.22
N ILE A 9 -8.42 2.99 8.10
CA ILE A 9 -9.77 3.27 8.61
C ILE A 9 -10.72 3.64 7.47
N SER A 10 -10.31 4.53 6.55
CA SER A 10 -11.19 4.93 5.45
C SER A 10 -11.43 3.80 4.44
N ALA A 11 -10.42 2.97 4.17
CA ALA A 11 -10.56 1.78 3.32
C ALA A 11 -11.50 0.72 3.94
N LEU A 12 -11.40 0.49 5.25
CA LEU A 12 -12.31 -0.43 5.96
C LEU A 12 -13.76 0.09 5.94
N ALA A 13 -13.96 1.41 6.06
CA ALA A 13 -15.28 2.03 6.05
C ALA A 13 -16.00 1.92 4.69
N CYS A 14 -15.26 1.84 3.58
CA CYS A 14 -15.83 1.70 2.23
C CYS A 14 -15.72 0.29 1.63
N LYS A 15 -15.17 -0.69 2.37
CA LYS A 15 -14.84 -2.02 1.83
C LYS A 15 -16.00 -2.72 1.09
N ASP A 16 -17.21 -2.64 1.62
CA ASP A 16 -18.40 -3.31 1.07
C ASP A 16 -19.25 -2.40 0.17
N LYS A 17 -18.82 -1.16 -0.08
CA LYS A 17 -19.60 -0.13 -0.78
C LYS A 17 -18.89 0.43 -1.99
N ASP A 18 -17.63 0.83 -1.83
CA ASP A 18 -16.94 1.66 -2.81
C ASP A 18 -15.41 1.56 -2.75
N ILE A 19 -14.91 0.36 -2.45
CA ILE A 19 -13.46 0.14 -2.29
C ILE A 19 -12.68 0.37 -3.59
N GLU A 20 -13.29 0.09 -4.74
CA GLU A 20 -12.65 0.29 -6.04
C GLU A 20 -12.39 1.77 -6.32
N ASN A 21 -13.38 2.65 -6.11
CA ASN A 21 -13.16 4.09 -6.24
C ASN A 21 -12.16 4.60 -5.21
N TRP A 22 -12.17 4.08 -3.98
CA TRP A 22 -11.16 4.40 -2.99
C TRP A 22 -9.74 4.08 -3.49
N ILE A 23 -9.54 2.90 -4.09
CA ILE A 23 -8.26 2.46 -4.67
C ILE A 23 -7.82 3.42 -5.79
N HIS A 24 -8.70 3.71 -6.74
CA HIS A 24 -8.35 4.58 -7.87
C HIS A 24 -8.05 6.01 -7.44
N ASN A 25 -8.82 6.55 -6.50
CA ASN A 25 -8.60 7.90 -5.97
C ASN A 25 -7.28 7.99 -5.18
N PHE A 26 -6.94 6.96 -4.38
CA PHE A 26 -5.65 6.88 -3.71
C PHE A 26 -4.49 6.86 -4.72
N LEU A 27 -4.55 5.96 -5.70
CA LEU A 27 -3.49 5.80 -6.70
C LEU A 27 -3.32 7.05 -7.58
N CYS A 28 -4.39 7.77 -7.90
CA CYS A 28 -4.34 9.01 -8.67
C CYS A 28 -4.03 10.26 -7.80
N GLY A 29 -4.10 10.14 -6.48
CA GLY A 29 -3.87 11.20 -5.51
C GLY A 29 -2.62 10.96 -4.66
N GLU A 30 -2.80 10.77 -3.35
CA GLU A 30 -1.70 10.64 -2.39
C GLU A 30 -0.72 9.49 -2.70
N GLY A 31 -1.19 8.40 -3.29
CA GLY A 31 -0.37 7.25 -3.69
C GLY A 31 0.47 7.50 -4.94
N ASN A 32 0.15 8.53 -5.73
CA ASN A 32 0.88 9.01 -6.91
C ASN A 32 1.37 7.89 -7.86
N ASN A 33 0.49 6.95 -8.17
CA ASN A 33 0.76 5.80 -9.02
C ASN A 33 -0.38 5.59 -10.04
N LYS A 34 -0.64 6.63 -10.84
CA LYS A 34 -1.62 6.59 -11.94
C LYS A 34 -1.42 5.41 -12.89
N PRO A 35 -0.20 5.02 -13.31
CA PRO A 35 -0.01 3.87 -14.20
C PRO A 35 -0.57 2.56 -13.62
N PHE A 36 -0.46 2.36 -12.30
CA PHE A 36 -1.06 1.20 -11.66
C PHE A 36 -2.60 1.27 -11.69
N SER A 37 -3.17 2.44 -11.43
CA SER A 37 -4.62 2.69 -11.55
C SER A 37 -5.14 2.37 -12.96
N ASP A 38 -4.43 2.83 -13.99
CA ASP A 38 -4.77 2.57 -15.39
C ASP A 38 -4.69 1.06 -15.70
N GLY A 39 -3.65 0.37 -15.22
CA GLY A 39 -3.48 -1.07 -15.41
C GLY A 39 -4.54 -1.94 -14.70
N LEU A 40 -5.05 -1.49 -13.55
CA LEU A 40 -6.14 -2.18 -12.85
C LEU A 40 -7.44 -2.17 -13.65
N LYS A 41 -7.71 -1.12 -14.43
CA LYS A 41 -8.93 -0.94 -15.25
C LYS A 41 -8.96 -1.77 -16.53
N LEU A 42 -7.86 -2.44 -16.88
CA LEU A 42 -7.79 -3.26 -18.10
C LEU A 42 -8.65 -4.53 -18.02
N PHE A 43 -9.03 -4.94 -16.82
CA PHE A 43 -9.83 -6.14 -16.57
C PHE A 43 -10.77 -5.89 -15.40
N ASP A 44 -11.90 -6.59 -15.38
CA ASP A 44 -12.77 -6.59 -14.21
C ASP A 44 -12.04 -7.20 -13.01
N ARG A 45 -12.22 -6.59 -11.83
CA ARG A 45 -11.58 -6.98 -10.58
C ARG A 45 -12.65 -7.22 -9.52
N HIS A 46 -12.39 -8.19 -8.66
CA HIS A 46 -13.16 -8.36 -7.43
C HIS A 46 -12.31 -7.94 -6.24
N TYR A 47 -12.73 -6.89 -5.53
CA TYR A 47 -12.03 -6.38 -4.36
C TYR A 47 -12.74 -6.85 -3.09
N ILE A 48 -12.03 -7.61 -2.25
CA ILE A 48 -12.52 -8.08 -0.96
C ILE A 48 -12.35 -7.07 0.19
N GLY A 49 -11.67 -5.95 -0.09
CA GLY A 49 -11.28 -4.95 0.90
C GLY A 49 -10.08 -5.36 1.75
N PRO A 50 -9.72 -4.55 2.77
CA PRO A 50 -8.56 -4.82 3.60
C PRO A 50 -8.73 -6.07 4.46
N ILE A 51 -7.73 -6.95 4.43
CA ILE A 51 -7.66 -8.16 5.26
C ILE A 51 -6.31 -8.22 6.00
N LYS A 52 -6.29 -8.91 7.14
CA LYS A 52 -5.03 -9.19 7.86
C LYS A 52 -4.39 -10.45 7.28
N MET A 53 -3.12 -10.35 6.94
CA MET A 53 -2.35 -11.46 6.36
C MET A 53 -1.10 -11.77 7.21
N PRO A 54 -0.78 -13.06 7.46
CA PRO A 54 0.48 -13.46 8.07
C PRO A 54 1.69 -13.02 7.23
N LEU A 55 2.70 -12.42 7.88
CA LEU A 55 3.89 -11.93 7.17
C LEU A 55 4.74 -13.04 6.54
N ASN A 56 4.69 -14.26 7.10
CA ASN A 56 5.42 -15.42 6.59
C ASN A 56 4.86 -15.97 5.27
N MET A 57 3.71 -15.47 4.80
CA MET A 57 3.19 -15.79 3.46
C MET A 57 3.86 -14.97 2.36
N PHE A 58 4.61 -13.92 2.71
CA PHE A 58 5.25 -13.04 1.73
C PHE A 58 6.74 -13.33 1.63
N GLU A 59 7.22 -13.44 0.39
CA GLU A 59 8.65 -13.45 0.11
C GLU A 59 9.16 -12.02 -0.06
N ARG A 60 10.17 -11.66 0.73
CA ARG A 60 10.80 -10.35 0.62
C ARG A 60 11.58 -10.27 -0.70
N CYS A 61 11.20 -9.33 -1.55
CA CYS A 61 11.82 -9.11 -2.86
C CYS A 61 12.63 -7.81 -2.99
N CYS A 62 12.62 -6.96 -1.96
CA CYS A 62 13.33 -5.68 -1.91
C CYS A 62 14.25 -5.62 -0.68
N GLY A 63 15.49 -5.22 -0.89
CA GLY A 63 16.51 -5.21 0.16
C GLY A 63 17.89 -4.82 -0.34
N PHE A 64 18.84 -4.78 0.60
CA PHE A 64 20.25 -4.53 0.31
C PHE A 64 21.07 -5.83 0.24
N GLU A 65 20.44 -6.95 0.59
CA GLU A 65 21.01 -8.28 0.52
C GLU A 65 21.28 -8.68 -0.94
N GLU A 66 22.32 -9.49 -1.14
CA GLU A 66 22.64 -10.03 -2.47
C GLU A 66 21.46 -10.82 -3.03
N LYS A 67 21.27 -10.77 -4.36
CA LYS A 67 20.23 -11.49 -5.11
C LYS A 67 18.78 -11.02 -4.87
N MET A 68 18.56 -9.90 -4.17
CA MET A 68 17.23 -9.26 -4.14
C MET A 68 16.78 -8.86 -5.55
N LYS A 69 15.52 -9.17 -5.90
CA LYS A 69 14.92 -8.77 -7.19
C LYS A 69 14.96 -7.25 -7.38
N PHE A 70 14.70 -6.51 -6.30
CA PHE A 70 14.77 -5.06 -6.25
C PHE A 70 15.85 -4.65 -5.25
N ALA A 71 17.10 -4.66 -5.71
CA ALA A 71 18.25 -4.29 -4.89
C ALA A 71 18.30 -2.78 -4.66
N ILE A 72 18.50 -2.35 -3.41
CA ILE A 72 18.72 -0.96 -3.03
C ILE A 72 19.90 -0.83 -2.08
N SER A 73 20.46 0.37 -1.93
CA SER A 73 21.54 0.58 -0.97
C SER A 73 21.07 0.34 0.47
N LYS A 74 21.95 -0.20 1.32
CA LYS A 74 21.68 -0.38 2.76
C LYS A 74 21.18 0.91 3.42
N LYS A 75 21.85 2.03 3.14
CA LYS A 75 21.45 3.37 3.64
C LYS A 75 20.04 3.75 3.17
N GLY A 76 19.71 3.52 1.90
CA GLY A 76 18.38 3.81 1.35
C GLY A 76 17.30 2.96 2.01
N PHE A 77 17.56 1.65 2.17
CA PHE A 77 16.66 0.73 2.86
C PHE A 77 16.40 1.18 4.30
N GLU A 78 17.46 1.40 5.07
CA GLU A 78 17.36 1.82 6.47
C GLU A 78 16.65 3.17 6.62
N THR A 79 16.94 4.13 5.74
CA THR A 79 16.28 5.45 5.76
C THR A 79 14.77 5.33 5.53
N ASN A 80 14.36 4.55 4.53
CA ASN A 80 12.95 4.36 4.21
C ASN A 80 12.22 3.63 5.34
N VAL A 81 12.80 2.53 5.84
CA VAL A 81 12.21 1.75 6.93
C VAL A 81 12.10 2.58 8.21
N ASN A 82 13.14 3.31 8.60
CA ASN A 82 13.10 4.15 9.81
C ASN A 82 12.10 5.30 9.69
N THR A 83 11.95 5.89 8.50
CA THR A 83 10.92 6.90 8.22
C THR A 83 9.52 6.32 8.44
N MET A 84 9.25 5.14 7.88
CA MET A 84 7.95 4.46 8.05
C MET A 84 7.68 4.08 9.52
N ILE A 85 8.68 3.52 10.21
CA ILE A 85 8.58 3.18 11.64
C ILE A 85 8.23 4.42 12.46
N SER A 86 8.92 5.53 12.23
CA SER A 86 8.66 6.79 12.94
C SER A 86 7.26 7.31 12.65
N ALA A 87 6.84 7.32 11.38
CA ALA A 87 5.49 7.75 11.00
C ALA A 87 4.40 6.90 11.67
N ILE A 88 4.55 5.57 11.67
CA ILE A 88 3.61 4.64 12.32
C ILE A 88 3.55 4.91 13.83
N LYS A 89 4.70 5.07 14.50
CA LYS A 89 4.76 5.41 15.94
C LYS A 89 4.10 6.75 16.25
N ASN A 90 4.12 7.69 15.30
CA ASN A 90 3.48 9.00 15.41
C ASN A 90 2.01 9.01 14.92
N GLY A 91 1.38 7.83 14.77
CA GLY A 91 -0.04 7.72 14.46
C GLY A 91 -0.39 7.79 12.97
N TRP A 92 0.55 7.49 12.08
CA TRP A 92 0.22 7.31 10.67
C TRP A 92 -0.66 6.08 10.48
N ASP A 93 -1.92 6.33 10.10
CA ASP A 93 -2.86 5.30 9.66
C ASP A 93 -2.53 4.91 8.21
N VAL A 94 -1.78 3.82 8.07
CA VAL A 94 -1.16 3.41 6.80
C VAL A 94 -2.24 2.91 5.83
N PRO A 95 -2.29 3.42 4.59
CA PRO A 95 -3.14 2.84 3.55
C PRO A 95 -2.82 1.35 3.34
N PRO A 96 -3.82 0.47 3.19
CA PRO A 96 -3.58 -0.95 2.95
C PRO A 96 -2.82 -1.18 1.64
N LEU A 97 -1.98 -2.22 1.62
CA LEU A 97 -1.32 -2.66 0.39
C LEU A 97 -2.35 -3.27 -0.56
N ILE A 98 -2.25 -2.92 -1.85
CA ILE A 98 -3.07 -3.50 -2.92
C ILE A 98 -2.33 -4.72 -3.46
N ILE A 99 -2.95 -5.89 -3.36
CA ILE A 99 -2.36 -7.18 -3.72
C ILE A 99 -3.31 -7.90 -4.67
N ASN A 100 -2.75 -8.51 -5.71
CA ASN A 100 -3.45 -9.44 -6.60
C ASN A 100 -2.81 -10.83 -6.43
N TYR A 101 -3.61 -11.88 -6.34
CA TYR A 101 -3.17 -13.27 -6.15
C TYR A 101 -3.87 -14.22 -7.11
#